data_AF-A0A1J5CD06-F1
#
_entry.id   AF-A0A1J5CD06-F1
#
_cell.length_a   1.000
_cell.length_b   1.000
_cell.length_c   1.000
_cell.angle_alpha   90.00
_cell.angle_beta   90.00
_cell.angle_gamma   90.00
#
_symmetry.space_group_name_H-M   'P 1'
#
loop_
_entity.id
_entity.type
_entity.pdbx_description
1 polymer ?
#
loop_
_entity_poly.entity_id
_entity_poly.type
_entity_poly.pdbx_seq_one_letter_code
_entity_poly.pdbx_strand_id
1 'polypeptide(L)' 'MAVDDAGRQENYRALFRSQIDSTAIADIRLAVSQSQPLGNARFTDTIEKMTGQRREAKPRGRPKVQRPGSE' A
#
# COMPACT_ATOMS: atom_id res chain seq x y z
N MET A 1 12.32 -26.33 -23.57
CA MET A 1 11.64 -26.19 -22.25
C MET A 1 11.43 -24.72 -22.01
N ALA A 2 10.19 -24.25 -21.98
CA ALA A 2 9.92 -22.86 -21.60
C ALA A 2 10.46 -22.67 -20.18
N VAL A 3 11.37 -21.71 -20.01
CA VAL A 3 11.84 -21.30 -18.68
C VAL A 3 10.59 -20.97 -17.88
N ASP A 4 10.30 -21.77 -16.86
CA ASP A 4 9.15 -21.59 -15.99
C ASP A 4 9.11 -20.13 -15.52
N ASP A 5 8.05 -19.42 -15.89
CA ASP A 5 7.87 -18.01 -15.56
C ASP A 5 7.96 -17.79 -14.05
N ALA A 6 7.51 -18.77 -13.25
CA ALA A 6 7.63 -18.72 -11.80
C ALA A 6 9.10 -18.81 -11.36
N GLY A 7 9.86 -19.79 -11.87
CA GLY A 7 11.29 -19.91 -11.59
C GLY A 7 12.11 -18.69 -12.03
N ARG A 8 11.78 -18.06 -13.16
CA ARG A 8 12.44 -16.81 -13.58
C ARG A 8 12.14 -15.67 -12.61
N GLN A 9 10.88 -15.51 -12.20
CA GLN A 9 10.48 -14.46 -11.26
C GLN A 9 11.16 -14.64 -9.89
N GLU A 10 11.27 -15.87 -9.40
CA GLU A 10 11.93 -16.17 -8.14
C GLU A 10 13.41 -15.81 -8.16
N ASN A 11 14.14 -16.19 -9.22
CA ASN A 11 15.56 -15.85 -9.39
C ASN A 11 15.79 -14.33 -9.43
N TYR A 12 14.98 -13.58 -10.18
CA TYR A 12 15.09 -12.11 -10.20
C TYR A 12 14.80 -11.51 -8.82
N ARG A 13 13.77 -12.00 -8.11
CA ARG A 13 13.48 -11.52 -6.75
C ARG A 13 14.62 -11.82 -5.78
N ALA A 14 15.26 -12.98 -5.89
CA ALA A 14 16.38 -13.37 -5.03
C ALA A 14 17.58 -12.41 -5.13
N LEU A 15 17.89 -11.91 -6.34
CA LEU A 15 18.97 -10.94 -6.55
C LEU A 15 18.80 -9.64 -5.74
N PHE A 16 17.56 -9.22 -5.50
CA PHE A 16 17.26 -7.97 -4.79
C PHE A 16 16.78 -8.18 -3.35
N ARG A 17 16.51 -9.42 -2.95
CA ARG A 17 15.91 -9.76 -1.65
C ARG A 17 16.79 -9.38 -0.46
N SER A 18 18.11 -9.39 -0.62
CA SER A 18 19.04 -8.97 0.44
C SER A 18 19.20 -7.45 0.55
N GLN A 19 18.85 -6.71 -0.52
CA GLN A 19 19.08 -5.26 -0.62
C GLN A 19 17.86 -4.44 -0.23
N ILE A 20 16.67 -5.04 -0.26
CA ILE A 20 15.43 -4.38 0.07
C ILE A 20 14.79 -5.10 1.25
N ASP A 21 14.62 -4.37 2.33
CA ASP A 21 13.96 -4.84 3.53
C ASP A 21 12.55 -5.40 3.21
N SER A 22 12.27 -6.59 3.73
CA SER A 22 11.03 -7.31 3.45
C SER A 22 9.80 -6.59 3.99
N THR A 23 9.94 -5.87 5.12
CA THR A 23 8.87 -5.03 5.66
C THR A 23 8.59 -3.83 4.77
N ALA A 24 9.60 -3.15 4.25
CA ALA A 24 9.44 -2.08 3.27
C ALA A 24 8.71 -2.55 1.99
N ILE A 25 9.01 -3.77 1.49
CA ILE A 25 8.29 -4.35 0.35
C ILE A 25 6.81 -4.59 0.68
N ALA A 26 6.53 -5.12 1.88
CA ALA A 26 5.16 -5.36 2.33
C ALA A 26 4.36 -4.04 2.42
N ASP A 27 4.97 -2.99 2.97
CA ASP A 27 4.37 -1.66 3.07
C ASP A 27 4.09 -1.04 1.71
N ILE A 28 5.04 -1.13 0.77
CA ILE A 28 4.85 -0.67 -0.62
C ILE A 28 3.66 -1.40 -1.26
N ARG A 29 3.60 -2.73 -1.14
CA ARG A 29 2.50 -3.53 -1.70
C ARG A 29 1.16 -3.15 -1.08
N LEU A 30 1.12 -2.95 0.24
CA LEU A 30 -0.08 -2.56 0.95
C LEU A 30 -0.56 -1.18 0.49
N ALA A 31 0.33 -0.17 0.46
CA ALA A 31 0.02 1.18 0.03
C ALA A 31 -0.52 1.20 -1.41
N VAL A 32 0.13 0.50 -2.33
CA VAL A 32 -0.32 0.38 -3.73
C VAL A 32 -1.71 -0.26 -3.83
N SER A 33 -1.95 -1.35 -3.09
CA SER A 33 -3.27 -2.03 -3.10
C SER A 33 -4.42 -1.15 -2.60
N GLN A 34 -4.10 -0.14 -1.79
CA GLN A 34 -5.06 0.82 -1.23
C GLN A 34 -5.07 2.14 -2.00
N SER A 35 -4.30 2.26 -3.09
CA SER A 35 -4.08 3.52 -3.81
C SER A 35 -3.61 4.66 -2.89
N GLN A 36 -2.80 4.32 -1.89
CA GLN A 36 -2.26 5.26 -0.91
C GLN A 36 -0.82 5.66 -1.23
N PRO A 37 -0.46 6.94 -1.03
CA PRO A 37 0.91 7.39 -1.15
C PRO A 37 1.74 6.86 0.03
N LEU A 38 2.96 6.38 -0.26
CA LEU A 38 3.95 6.03 0.75
C LEU A 38 4.92 7.20 0.92
N GLY A 39 5.09 7.73 2.14
CA GLY A 39 5.96 8.86 2.38
C GLY A 39 5.66 9.61 3.67
N ASN A 40 6.27 10.78 3.84
CA ASN A 40 6.02 11.66 4.97
C ASN A 40 4.80 12.59 4.71
N ALA A 41 4.36 13.31 5.75
CA ALA A 41 3.18 14.19 5.67
C ALA A 41 3.26 15.20 4.51
N ARG A 42 4.43 15.81 4.27
CA ARG A 42 4.63 16.76 3.17
C ARG A 42 4.39 16.13 1.79
N PHE A 43 4.81 14.88 1.61
CA PHE A 43 4.58 14.14 0.38
C PHE A 43 3.09 13.86 0.20
N THR A 44 2.42 13.38 1.24
CA THR A 44 0.96 13.15 1.23
C THR A 44 0.20 14.42 0.88
N ASP A 45 0.49 15.55 1.53
CA ASP A 45 -0.16 16.85 1.24
C ASP A 45 0.00 17.26 -0.23
N THR A 46 1.16 16.98 -0.81
CA THR A 46 1.45 17.29 -2.21
C THR A 46 0.59 16.45 -3.14
N ILE A 47 0.49 15.14 -2.89
CA ILE A 47 -0.35 14.23 -3.66
C ILE A 47 -1.83 14.58 -3.50
N GLU A 48 -2.29 14.94 -2.31
CA GLU A 48 -3.67 15.38 -2.08
C GLU A 48 -3.99 16.65 -2.87
N LYS A 49 -3.10 17.65 -2.84
CA LYS A 49 -3.24 18.88 -3.63
C LYS A 49 -3.25 18.62 -5.14
N MET A 50 -2.37 17.75 -5.62
CA MET A 50 -2.28 17.41 -7.05
C MET A 50 -3.48 16.60 -7.54
N THR A 51 -4.01 15.71 -6.71
CA THR A 51 -5.13 14.82 -7.09
C THR A 51 -6.50 15.42 -6.76
N GLY A 52 -6.56 16.47 -5.94
CA GLY A 52 -7.81 17.04 -5.42
C GLY A 52 -8.59 16.07 -4.52
N GLN A 53 -7.96 14.99 -4.08
CA GLN A 53 -8.57 13.93 -3.30
C GLN A 53 -7.82 13.76 -1.98
N ARG A 54 -8.56 13.67 -0.88
CA ARG A 54 -7.98 13.32 0.42
C ARG A 54 -7.53 11.85 0.40
N ARG A 55 -6.26 11.60 0.73
CA ARG A 55 -5.58 10.29 0.70
C ARG A 55 -5.21 9.82 2.11
N GLU A 56 -6.01 10.21 3.10
CA GLU A 56 -5.90 9.62 4.43
C GLU A 56 -6.40 8.17 4.43
N ALA A 57 -5.71 7.30 5.19
CA ALA A 57 -6.15 5.95 5.44
C ALA A 57 -7.41 5.96 6.33
N LYS A 58 -8.58 6.02 5.71
CA LYS A 58 -9.86 5.85 6.43
C LYS A 58 -10.23 4.38 6.54
N PRO A 59 -10.85 3.95 7.65
CA PRO A 59 -11.38 2.60 7.78
C PRO A 59 -12.35 2.34 6.62
N ARG A 60 -12.07 1.27 5.87
CA ARG A 60 -12.88 0.85 4.73
C ARG A 60 -14.19 0.26 5.25
N GLY A 61 -15.30 0.55 4.57
CA GLY A 61 -16.62 -0.01 4.86
C GLY A 61 -17.65 1.02 5.27
N ARG A 62 -18.87 0.54 5.54
CA ARG A 62 -20.00 1.39 5.95
C ARG A 62 -19.66 2.09 7.28
N PRO A 63 -19.86 3.41 7.40
CA PRO A 63 -19.75 4.09 8.68
C PRO A 63 -20.59 3.38 9.74
N LYS A 64 -19.99 3.12 10.91
CA LYS A 64 -20.74 2.59 12.06
C LYS A 64 -21.70 3.68 12.50
N VAL A 65 -23.00 3.50 12.22
CA VAL A 65 -24.05 4.35 12.76
C VAL A 65 -24.13 4.04 14.26
N GLN A 66 -23.75 4.99 15.11
CA GLN A 66 -24.05 4.88 16.54
C GLN A 66 -25.58 4.80 16.67
N ARG A 67 -26.09 3.68 17.19
CA ARG A 67 -27.52 3.56 17.47
C ARG A 67 -27.82 4.51 18.65
N PRO A 68 -28.75 5.48 18.54
CA PRO A 68 -29.08 6.32 19.67
C PRO A 68 -29.71 5.43 20.77
N GLY A 69 -29.11 5.44 21.97
CA GLY A 69 -29.68 4.81 23.16
C GLY A 69 -29.02 3.50 23.66
N SER A 70 -27.71 3.35 23.56
CA SER A 70 -26.99 2.34 24.35
C SER A 70 -26.08 3.03 25.36
N GLU A 71 -26.68 3.50 26.46
CA GLU A 71 -26.06 3.57 27.79
C GLU A 71 -26.52 2.35 28.60
#